data_AF-M8B9D2-F1
#
_entry.id   AF-M8B9D2-F1
#
_cell.length_a   1.000
_cell.length_b   1.000
_cell.length_c   1.000
_cell.angle_alpha   90.00
_cell.angle_beta   90.00
_cell.angle_gamma   90.00
#
_symmetry.space_group_name_H-M   'P 1'
#
loop_
_entity.id
_entity.type
_entity.pdbx_description
1 polymer ?
#
loop_
_entity_poly.entity_id
_entity_poly.type
_entity_poly.pdbx_seq_one_letter_code
_entity_poly.pdbx_strand_id
1 'polypeptide(L)'
;MMFFSSYVPYVQSRRVAAIGDAVYFTISRSAAIAKYDWAENHLSVIDPPPPDTELYGGFVSLMVMEDSSLGLAGVEDSTSSLHLWSRTVKGAAKWVQCMVIDLEKAMPMANPREGDGAYVVGFAEGVGVIFVRTDAGLFTLELKSGLVKKVDEFGVYFSVLPYMSFYTPDGMSSSSITVRLFGKAIGD
;
A
#
# COMPACT_ATOMS: atom_id res chain seq x y z
N MET A 1 -1.33 27.39 -16.82
CA MET A 1 -0.08 26.73 -16.40
C MET A 1 0.22 27.18 -14.96
N MET A 2 -0.29 26.45 -13.97
CA MET A 2 0.05 26.70 -12.57
C MET A 2 1.05 25.64 -12.15
N PHE A 3 2.26 26.07 -11.77
CA PHE A 3 3.28 25.19 -11.24
C PHE A 3 2.95 24.89 -9.77
N PHE A 4 2.47 23.69 -9.48
CA PHE A 4 2.50 23.18 -8.11
C PHE A 4 3.95 22.86 -7.75
N SER A 5 4.57 23.69 -6.92
CA SER A 5 5.82 23.35 -6.26
C SER A 5 5.51 22.26 -5.24
N SER A 6 5.59 21.00 -5.65
CA SER A 6 5.45 19.87 -4.74
C SER A 6 6.80 19.67 -4.03
N TYR A 7 6.87 20.05 -2.77
CA TYR A 7 7.88 19.53 -1.86
C TYR A 7 7.65 18.02 -1.77
N VAL A 8 8.43 17.23 -2.51
CA VAL A 8 8.38 15.77 -2.43
C VAL A 8 9.43 15.35 -1.40
N PRO A 9 9.03 14.98 -0.17
CA PRO A 9 10.00 14.58 0.84
C PRO A 9 10.81 13.37 0.33
N TYR A 10 12.10 13.34 0.68
CA TYR A 10 13.02 12.24 0.36
C TYR A 10 12.52 10.90 0.91
N VAL A 11 11.74 10.94 2.00
CA VAL A 11 10.93 9.83 2.49
C VAL A 11 9.47 10.23 2.31
N GLN A 12 8.79 9.70 1.30
CA GLN A 12 7.33 9.71 1.30
C GLN A 12 6.89 8.87 2.50
N SER A 13 5.99 9.38 3.33
CA SER A 13 5.39 8.61 4.43
C SER A 13 4.61 7.45 3.84
N ARG A 14 5.28 6.36 3.50
CA ARG A 14 4.71 5.12 3.00
C ARG A 14 4.72 4.10 4.12
N ARG A 15 3.84 3.10 4.00
CA ARG A 15 3.72 2.05 5.00
C ARG A 15 5.07 1.33 5.19
N VAL A 16 5.48 1.20 6.45
CA VAL A 16 6.56 0.33 6.90
C VAL A 16 5.97 -1.04 7.25
N ALA A 17 6.68 -2.12 6.94
CA ALA A 17 6.36 -3.46 7.43
C ALA A 17 7.39 -3.87 8.49
N ALA A 18 6.93 -4.38 9.63
CA ALA A 18 7.80 -4.91 10.68
C ALA A 18 7.56 -6.41 10.79
N ILE A 19 8.62 -7.22 10.64
CA ILE A 19 8.53 -8.68 10.63
C ILE A 19 9.73 -9.22 11.42
N GLY A 20 9.46 -9.87 12.55
CA GLY A 20 10.52 -10.32 13.45
C GLY A 20 11.40 -9.15 13.91
N ASP A 21 12.72 -9.30 13.76
CA ASP A 21 13.73 -8.31 14.17
C ASP A 21 14.09 -7.27 13.10
N ALA A 22 13.26 -7.13 12.07
CA ALA A 22 13.53 -6.25 10.95
C ALA A 22 12.36 -5.35 10.57
N VAL A 23 12.69 -4.14 10.14
CA VAL A 23 11.76 -3.23 9.45
C VAL A 23 12.10 -3.12 7.97
N TYR A 24 11.05 -3.00 7.17
CA TYR A 24 11.09 -2.92 5.73
C TYR A 24 10.36 -1.65 5.28
N PHE A 25 10.99 -0.86 4.42
CA PHE A 25 10.41 0.37 3.91
C PHE A 25 10.87 0.63 2.48
N THR A 26 10.00 1.25 1.69
CA THR A 26 10.29 1.62 0.31
C THR A 26 11.13 2.89 0.25
N ILE A 27 12.08 2.95 -0.66
CA ILE A 27 12.87 4.15 -0.93
C ILE A 27 12.11 5.04 -1.91
N SER A 28 12.09 6.37 -1.71
CA SER A 28 11.28 7.29 -2.52
C SER A 28 11.55 7.15 -4.02
N ARG A 29 10.47 7.17 -4.82
CA ARG A 29 10.47 7.03 -6.29
C ARG A 29 11.09 5.72 -6.81
N SER A 30 11.34 4.75 -5.93
CA SER A 30 11.74 3.40 -6.27
C SER A 30 10.78 2.41 -5.62
N ALA A 31 10.65 1.21 -6.18
CA ALA A 31 10.07 0.10 -5.43
C ALA A 31 11.14 -0.82 -4.83
N ALA A 32 12.42 -0.41 -4.85
CA ALA A 32 13.46 -1.00 -4.01
C ALA A 32 13.10 -0.86 -2.53
N ILE A 33 13.41 -1.91 -1.78
CA ILE A 33 13.00 -2.05 -0.38
C ILE A 33 14.25 -2.08 0.48
N ALA A 34 14.37 -1.13 1.40
CA ALA A 34 15.38 -1.19 2.44
C ALA A 34 14.92 -2.13 3.55
N LYS A 35 15.82 -3.01 4.01
CA LYS A 35 15.66 -3.84 5.21
C LYS A 35 16.66 -3.35 6.25
N TYR A 36 16.17 -2.92 7.42
CA TYR A 36 17.01 -2.70 8.60
C TYR A 36 16.74 -3.78 9.64
N ASP A 37 17.75 -4.58 9.94
CA ASP A 37 17.75 -5.62 10.98
C ASP A 37 18.40 -5.05 12.24
N TRP A 38 17.63 -4.87 13.31
CA TRP A 38 18.17 -4.24 14.53
C TRP A 38 18.93 -5.22 15.41
N ALA A 39 18.69 -6.53 15.28
CA ALA A 39 19.41 -7.54 16.05
C ALA A 39 20.86 -7.63 15.57
N GLU A 40 21.07 -7.53 14.25
CA GLU A 40 22.39 -7.56 13.62
C GLU A 40 22.96 -6.15 13.34
N ASN A 41 22.17 -5.10 13.61
CA ASN A 41 22.46 -3.71 13.23
C ASN A 41 22.90 -3.58 11.76
N HIS A 42 22.15 -4.23 10.86
CA HIS A 42 22.51 -4.40 9.47
C HIS A 42 21.46 -3.81 8.54
N LEU A 43 21.90 -2.93 7.62
CA LEU A 43 21.07 -2.34 6.58
C LEU A 43 21.41 -2.99 5.24
N SER A 44 20.39 -3.51 4.56
CA SER A 44 20.51 -4.11 3.22
C SER A 44 19.35 -3.66 2.33
N VAL A 45 19.46 -3.96 1.04
CA VAL A 45 18.43 -3.65 0.04
C VAL A 45 17.91 -4.96 -0.54
N ILE A 46 16.60 -5.03 -0.73
CA ILE A 46 15.90 -6.12 -1.38
C ILE A 46 15.39 -5.60 -2.72
N ASP A 47 15.75 -6.34 -3.77
CA ASP A 47 15.22 -6.08 -5.10
C ASP A 47 13.70 -6.33 -5.12
N PRO A 48 12.95 -5.49 -5.82
CA PRO A 48 11.50 -5.64 -5.96
C PRO A 48 11.09 -6.89 -6.76
N PRO A 49 9.80 -7.27 -6.76
CA PRO A 49 9.30 -8.33 -7.62
C PRO A 49 9.40 -7.96 -9.12
N PRO A 50 9.67 -8.92 -10.01
CA PRO A 50 9.63 -8.71 -11.46
C PRO A 50 8.19 -8.67 -12.01
N PRO A 51 7.92 -8.07 -13.19
CA PRO A 51 8.86 -7.32 -14.02
C PRO A 51 9.13 -5.90 -13.46
N ASP A 52 10.06 -5.18 -14.10
CA ASP A 52 10.72 -3.97 -13.60
C ASP A 52 9.80 -2.96 -12.89
N THR A 53 10.30 -2.36 -11.82
CA THR A 53 9.49 -1.60 -10.86
C THR A 53 8.87 -0.30 -11.32
N GLU A 54 9.27 0.16 -12.50
CA GLU A 54 8.59 1.28 -13.17
C GLU A 54 7.13 0.92 -13.48
N LEU A 55 6.78 -0.37 -13.51
CA LEU A 55 5.42 -0.87 -13.75
C LEU A 55 4.35 -0.21 -12.88
N TYR A 56 4.68 0.08 -11.62
CA TYR A 56 3.72 0.60 -10.64
C TYR A 56 3.81 2.12 -10.43
N GLY A 57 4.58 2.85 -11.26
CA GLY A 57 4.81 4.28 -11.09
C GLY A 57 5.45 4.66 -9.73
N GLY A 58 6.07 3.67 -9.08
CA GLY A 58 6.55 3.75 -7.71
C GLY A 58 5.46 3.73 -6.64
N PHE A 59 4.16 3.66 -6.94
CA PHE A 59 3.08 3.61 -5.95
C PHE A 59 2.79 2.19 -5.49
N VAL A 60 3.58 1.74 -4.50
CA VAL A 60 3.44 0.42 -3.90
C VAL A 60 3.25 0.53 -2.39
N SER A 61 2.59 -0.47 -1.80
CA SER A 61 2.49 -0.63 -0.34
C SER A 61 3.09 -1.94 0.11
N LEU A 62 3.94 -1.88 1.13
CA LEU A 62 4.44 -3.08 1.82
C LEU A 62 3.36 -3.65 2.73
N MET A 63 3.36 -4.97 2.86
CA MET A 63 2.40 -5.73 3.64
C MET A 63 3.11 -6.71 4.55
N VAL A 64 2.50 -6.96 5.71
CA VAL A 64 2.82 -8.14 6.52
C VAL A 64 1.77 -9.18 6.19
N MET A 65 2.21 -10.31 5.66
CA MET A 65 1.33 -11.41 5.28
C MET A 65 0.98 -12.29 6.50
N GLU A 66 -0.06 -13.09 6.41
CA GLU A 66 -0.53 -13.94 7.52
C GLU A 66 0.53 -14.95 8.00
N ASP A 67 1.36 -15.42 7.08
CA ASP A 67 2.48 -16.34 7.34
C ASP A 67 3.76 -15.61 7.80
N SER A 68 3.67 -14.32 8.15
CA SER A 68 4.81 -13.45 8.47
C SER A 68 5.83 -13.31 7.33
N SER A 69 5.40 -13.50 6.07
CA SER A 69 6.19 -13.13 4.91
C SER A 69 6.06 -11.63 4.57
N LEU A 70 7.02 -11.11 3.82
CA LEU A 70 6.98 -9.75 3.31
C LEU A 70 6.09 -9.73 2.07
N GLY A 71 5.08 -8.86 2.08
CA GLY A 71 4.21 -8.64 0.93
C GLY A 71 4.47 -7.29 0.25
N LEU A 72 4.14 -7.21 -1.04
CA LEU A 72 4.13 -5.97 -1.81
C LEU A 72 2.87 -5.94 -2.68
N ALA A 73 2.17 -4.82 -2.66
CA ALA A 73 1.02 -4.55 -3.52
C ALA A 73 1.25 -3.32 -4.40
N GLY A 74 0.91 -3.43 -5.68
CA GLY A 74 1.01 -2.36 -6.68
C GLY A 74 -0.03 -2.53 -7.78
N VAL A 75 -0.39 -1.44 -8.46
CA VAL A 75 -1.31 -1.47 -9.61
C VAL A 75 -0.53 -1.26 -10.89
N GLU A 76 -0.68 -2.17 -11.85
CA GLU A 76 -0.21 -1.99 -13.22
C GLU A 76 -1.22 -1.16 -14.00
N ASP A 77 -0.80 0.05 -14.40
CA ASP A 77 -1.68 1.03 -15.05
C ASP A 77 -2.18 0.55 -16.44
N SER A 78 -1.38 -0.21 -17.19
CA SER A 78 -1.72 -0.67 -18.55
C SER A 78 -2.83 -1.72 -18.59
N THR A 79 -2.94 -2.53 -17.53
CA THR A 79 -3.89 -3.65 -17.42
C THR A 79 -4.98 -3.38 -16.39
N SER A 80 -4.94 -2.22 -15.73
CA SER A 80 -5.82 -1.87 -14.60
C SER A 80 -5.89 -2.99 -13.55
N SER A 81 -4.76 -3.63 -13.26
CA SER A 81 -4.72 -4.82 -12.40
C SER A 81 -3.87 -4.60 -11.15
N LEU A 82 -4.41 -5.04 -10.01
CA LEU A 82 -3.74 -5.05 -8.72
C LEU A 82 -2.96 -6.35 -8.56
N HIS A 83 -1.65 -6.22 -8.41
CA HIS A 83 -0.73 -7.32 -8.19
C HIS A 83 -0.32 -7.40 -6.73
N LEU A 84 -0.41 -8.61 -6.14
CA LEU A 84 0.13 -8.92 -4.83
C LEU A 84 1.25 -9.94 -4.95
N TRP A 85 2.34 -9.63 -4.26
CA TRP A 85 3.54 -10.44 -4.20
C TRP A 85 3.84 -10.81 -2.76
N SER A 86 4.39 -12.01 -2.56
CA SER A 86 4.92 -12.47 -1.28
C SER A 86 6.38 -12.89 -1.44
N ARG A 87 7.17 -12.66 -0.39
CA ARG A 87 8.57 -13.07 -0.27
C ARG A 87 8.83 -13.59 1.13
N THR A 88 9.23 -14.85 1.23
CA THR A 88 9.70 -15.41 2.50
C THR A 88 10.92 -14.66 3.01
N VAL A 89 10.91 -14.27 4.28
CA VAL A 89 12.04 -13.56 4.92
C VAL A 89 13.11 -14.51 5.45
N LYS A 90 12.85 -15.82 5.46
CA LYS A 90 13.75 -16.91 5.88
C LYS A 90 14.11 -17.78 4.68
N GLY A 91 15.37 -18.22 4.61
CA GLY A 91 15.83 -19.15 3.57
C GLY A 91 15.93 -18.52 2.18
N ALA A 92 15.57 -19.27 1.13
CA ALA A 92 15.67 -18.81 -0.25
C ALA A 92 14.60 -17.75 -0.57
N ALA A 93 14.93 -16.49 -0.26
CA ALA A 93 14.04 -15.35 -0.44
C ALA A 93 13.86 -15.01 -1.93
N LYS A 94 12.74 -15.46 -2.52
CA LYS A 94 12.29 -15.09 -3.87
C LYS A 94 10.89 -14.52 -3.81
N TRP A 95 10.59 -13.63 -4.74
CA TRP A 95 9.23 -13.11 -4.91
C TRP A 95 8.36 -14.13 -5.64
N VAL A 96 7.12 -14.27 -5.18
CA VAL A 96 6.08 -15.09 -5.80
C VAL A 96 4.83 -14.23 -5.93
N GLN A 97 4.25 -14.16 -7.13
CA GLN A 97 2.97 -13.50 -7.34
C GLN A 97 1.88 -14.38 -6.72
N CYS A 98 1.21 -13.88 -5.69
CA CYS A 98 0.22 -14.67 -4.96
C CYS A 98 -1.22 -14.34 -5.38
N MET A 99 -1.47 -13.13 -5.89
CA MET A 99 -2.81 -12.72 -6.30
C MET A 99 -2.75 -11.65 -7.40
N VAL A 100 -3.71 -11.71 -8.32
CA VAL A 100 -3.98 -10.69 -9.35
C VAL A 100 -5.46 -10.38 -9.32
N ILE A 101 -5.82 -9.10 -9.22
CA ILE A 101 -7.21 -8.64 -9.20
C ILE A 101 -7.40 -7.63 -10.32
N ASP A 102 -8.33 -7.93 -11.23
CA ASP A 102 -8.81 -6.99 -12.24
C ASP A 102 -9.62 -5.88 -11.54
N LEU A 103 -9.10 -4.65 -11.53
CA LEU A 103 -9.74 -3.54 -10.84
C LEU A 103 -10.94 -2.99 -11.62
N GLU A 104 -10.99 -3.12 -12.93
CA GLU A 104 -12.16 -2.70 -13.71
C GLU A 104 -13.36 -3.57 -13.36
N LYS A 105 -13.13 -4.88 -13.22
CA LYS A 105 -14.17 -5.83 -12.82
C LYS A 105 -14.50 -5.75 -11.34
N ALA A 106 -13.50 -5.64 -10.48
CA ALA A 106 -13.71 -5.54 -9.03
C ALA A 106 -14.36 -4.21 -8.66
N MET A 107 -14.02 -3.14 -9.39
CA MET A 107 -14.41 -1.79 -9.09
C MET A 107 -14.99 -1.02 -10.29
N PRO A 108 -16.10 -1.47 -10.91
CA PRO A 108 -16.68 -0.81 -12.09
C PRO A 108 -17.14 0.63 -11.85
N MET A 109 -17.47 1.01 -10.62
CA MET A 109 -17.82 2.39 -10.27
C MET A 109 -16.62 3.35 -10.19
N ALA A 110 -15.40 2.83 -10.20
CA ALA A 110 -14.19 3.64 -10.06
C ALA A 110 -13.69 4.22 -11.39
N ASN A 111 -14.17 3.69 -12.53
CA ASN A 111 -13.90 4.11 -13.93
C ASN A 111 -12.82 5.21 -14.09
N PRO A 112 -11.54 4.84 -14.00
CA PRO A 112 -10.45 5.79 -14.13
C PRO A 112 -10.50 6.48 -15.49
N ARG A 113 -10.53 7.81 -15.50
CA ARG A 113 -10.35 8.62 -16.71
C ARG A 113 -8.97 8.35 -17.31
N GLU A 114 -8.89 8.37 -18.63
CA GLU A 114 -7.61 8.24 -19.35
C GLU A 114 -6.57 9.24 -18.79
N GLY A 115 -5.49 8.70 -18.21
CA GLY A 115 -4.32 9.46 -17.77
C GLY A 115 -4.07 9.53 -16.26
N ASP A 116 -5.06 9.25 -15.40
CA ASP A 116 -4.89 9.19 -13.93
C ASP A 116 -5.22 7.79 -13.42
N GLY A 117 -4.17 6.97 -13.26
CA GLY A 117 -4.26 5.55 -12.87
C GLY A 117 -4.72 5.31 -11.44
N ALA A 118 -5.02 4.04 -11.14
CA ALA A 118 -5.32 3.59 -9.79
C ALA A 118 -4.02 3.30 -9.04
N TYR A 119 -3.91 3.72 -7.77
CA TYR A 119 -2.68 3.57 -6.99
C TYR A 119 -2.92 2.94 -5.63
N VAL A 120 -2.05 2.00 -5.24
CA VAL A 120 -2.06 1.46 -3.87
C VAL A 120 -1.44 2.48 -2.92
N VAL A 121 -2.24 2.94 -1.96
CA VAL A 121 -1.83 3.96 -0.98
C VAL A 121 -1.74 3.43 0.44
N GLY A 122 -2.20 2.22 0.70
CA GLY A 122 -2.05 1.61 2.01
C GLY A 122 -2.52 0.18 2.07
N PHE A 123 -2.19 -0.45 3.18
CA PHE A 123 -2.70 -1.75 3.58
C PHE A 123 -3.12 -1.64 5.04
N ALA A 124 -4.06 -2.46 5.49
CA ALA A 124 -4.55 -2.55 6.86
C ALA A 124 -4.22 -3.95 7.40
N GLU A 125 -3.22 -4.01 8.29
CA GLU A 125 -2.74 -5.28 8.87
C GLU A 125 -3.81 -6.01 9.67
N GLY A 126 -3.78 -7.34 9.71
CA GLY A 126 -4.70 -8.14 10.54
C GLY A 126 -6.13 -8.29 10.00
N VAL A 127 -6.61 -7.37 9.14
CA VAL A 127 -7.93 -7.48 8.47
C VAL A 127 -7.84 -7.66 6.96
N GLY A 128 -6.63 -7.59 6.38
CA GLY A 128 -6.41 -7.91 4.97
C GLY A 128 -7.07 -6.92 4.00
N VAL A 129 -7.09 -5.62 4.32
CA VAL A 129 -7.71 -4.58 3.48
C VAL A 129 -6.65 -3.73 2.80
N ILE A 130 -6.73 -3.57 1.48
CA ILE A 130 -5.91 -2.66 0.70
C ILE A 130 -6.67 -1.36 0.44
N PHE A 131 -5.95 -0.24 0.44
CA PHE A 131 -6.46 1.06 0.05
C PHE A 131 -5.98 1.43 -1.35
N VAL A 132 -6.93 1.67 -2.25
CA VAL A 132 -6.67 2.05 -3.64
C VAL A 132 -7.26 3.43 -3.89
N ARG A 133 -6.42 4.38 -4.29
CA ARG A 133 -6.87 5.68 -4.80
C ARG A 133 -7.16 5.53 -6.29
N THR A 134 -8.30 6.06 -6.74
CA THR A 134 -8.59 6.36 -8.15
C THR A 134 -9.04 7.81 -8.29
N ASP A 135 -9.36 8.25 -9.52
CA ASP A 135 -9.98 9.54 -9.79
C ASP A 135 -11.40 9.68 -9.23
N ALA A 136 -12.11 8.56 -9.04
CA ALA A 136 -13.44 8.51 -8.42
C ALA A 136 -13.39 8.62 -6.89
N GLY A 137 -12.23 8.42 -6.27
CA GLY A 137 -12.04 8.53 -4.82
C GLY A 137 -11.11 7.51 -4.21
N LEU A 138 -11.21 7.35 -2.89
CA LEU A 138 -10.47 6.34 -2.15
C LEU A 138 -11.36 5.14 -1.87
N PHE A 139 -10.85 3.94 -2.18
CA PHE A 139 -11.54 2.68 -2.01
C PHE A 139 -10.78 1.75 -1.08
N THR A 140 -11.52 0.95 -0.31
CA THR A 140 -11.02 -0.23 0.38
C THR A 140 -11.37 -1.47 -0.41
N LEU A 141 -10.42 -2.39 -0.54
CA LEU A 141 -10.59 -3.72 -1.10
C LEU A 141 -10.19 -4.77 -0.05
N GLU A 142 -11.15 -5.56 0.42
CA GLU A 142 -10.88 -6.68 1.32
C GLU A 142 -10.43 -7.91 0.52
N LEU A 143 -9.21 -8.38 0.76
CA LEU A 143 -8.57 -9.40 -0.09
C LEU A 143 -9.26 -10.77 -0.07
N LYS A 144 -9.81 -11.16 1.08
CA LYS A 144 -10.47 -12.48 1.23
C LYS A 144 -11.85 -12.52 0.60
N SER A 145 -12.64 -11.48 0.80
CA SER A 145 -14.04 -11.43 0.34
C SER A 145 -14.18 -10.81 -1.05
N GLY A 146 -13.17 -10.07 -1.51
CA GLY A 146 -13.25 -9.22 -2.71
C GLY A 146 -14.15 -7.99 -2.52
N LEU A 147 -14.58 -7.70 -1.30
CA LEU A 147 -15.51 -6.61 -1.03
C LEU A 147 -14.85 -5.25 -1.23
N VAL A 148 -15.49 -4.41 -2.04
CA VAL A 148 -15.06 -3.06 -2.35
C VAL A 148 -15.99 -2.05 -1.69
N LYS A 149 -15.42 -1.01 -1.09
CA LYS A 149 -16.19 0.13 -0.56
C LYS A 149 -15.45 1.43 -0.86
N LYS A 150 -16.18 2.45 -1.29
CA LYS A 150 -15.67 3.83 -1.34
C LYS A 150 -15.66 4.39 0.09
N VAL A 151 -14.55 5.02 0.50
CA VAL A 151 -14.34 5.52 1.87
C VAL A 151 -13.98 7.01 1.93
N ASP A 152 -13.55 7.61 0.82
CA ASP A 152 -13.46 9.08 0.67
C ASP A 152 -13.62 9.48 -0.80
N GLU A 153 -13.89 10.76 -1.03
CA GLU A 153 -13.87 11.40 -2.34
C GLU A 153 -12.44 11.56 -2.88
N PHE A 154 -12.33 11.98 -4.14
CA PHE A 154 -11.05 12.24 -4.77
C PHE A 154 -10.18 13.21 -3.96
N GLY A 155 -8.88 12.92 -3.91
CA GLY A 155 -7.91 13.72 -3.18
C GLY A 155 -6.50 13.20 -3.40
N VAL A 156 -5.51 14.01 -3.00
CA VAL A 156 -4.11 13.63 -3.14
C VAL A 156 -3.66 12.75 -1.97
N TYR A 157 -4.04 11.46 -1.97
CA TYR A 157 -3.53 10.47 -1.03
C TYR A 157 -2.19 9.87 -1.50
N PHE A 158 -1.10 10.16 -0.79
CA PHE A 158 0.19 9.48 -1.00
C PHE A 158 0.35 8.25 -0.10
N SER A 159 -0.30 8.27 1.06
CA SER A 159 -0.40 7.10 1.91
C SER A 159 -1.61 7.17 2.83
N VAL A 160 -2.12 6.00 3.21
CA VAL A 160 -3.13 5.80 4.23
C VAL A 160 -2.51 4.98 5.35
N LEU A 161 -2.59 5.50 6.58
CA LEU A 161 -2.16 4.81 7.79
C LEU A 161 -3.41 4.36 8.55
N PRO A 162 -3.94 3.16 8.27
CA PRO A 162 -5.09 2.64 8.99
C PRO A 162 -4.69 2.39 10.45
N TYR A 163 -5.52 2.88 11.37
CA TYR A 163 -5.31 2.72 12.79
C TYR A 163 -6.38 1.78 13.34
N MET A 164 -5.97 0.73 14.06
CA MET A 164 -6.85 -0.39 14.45
C MET A 164 -7.11 -0.54 15.94
N SER A 165 -6.69 0.37 16.80
CA SER A 165 -7.08 0.31 18.21
C SER A 165 -6.99 1.65 18.91
N PHE A 166 -8.09 2.12 19.50
CA PHE A 166 -8.03 3.08 20.58
C PHE A 166 -8.08 2.31 21.90
N TYR A 167 -7.18 2.63 22.83
CA TYR A 167 -7.38 2.23 24.22
C TYR A 167 -8.53 3.07 24.77
N THR A 168 -9.71 2.49 24.89
CA THR A 168 -10.80 3.03 25.70
C THR A 168 -10.65 2.48 27.11
N PRO A 169 -10.43 3.32 28.14
CA PRO A 169 -10.22 2.87 29.52
C PRO A 169 -11.35 2.01 30.10
N ASP A 170 -12.51 1.95 29.43
CA ASP A 170 -13.74 1.32 29.92
C ASP A 170 -13.91 -0.15 29.49
N GLY A 171 -12.88 -0.80 28.95
CA GLY A 171 -12.84 -2.26 28.79
C GLY A 171 -13.74 -2.85 27.68
N MET A 172 -14.45 -2.04 26.90
CA MET A 172 -15.17 -2.48 25.70
C MET A 172 -14.27 -2.33 24.47
N SER A 173 -13.64 -3.43 24.05
CA SER A 173 -13.01 -3.54 22.74
C SER A 173 -14.10 -3.46 21.66
N SER A 174 -14.13 -2.36 20.92
CA SER A 174 -14.90 -2.24 19.68
C SER A 174 -13.93 -2.13 18.51
N SER A 175 -13.85 -3.18 17.71
CA SER A 175 -13.04 -3.21 16.48
C SER A 175 -13.77 -2.43 15.39
N SER A 176 -13.49 -1.13 15.26
CA SER A 176 -13.92 -0.34 14.10
C SER A 176 -12.68 0.11 13.31
N ILE A 177 -12.69 -0.12 12.00
CA ILE A 177 -11.65 0.43 11.12
C ILE A 177 -11.96 1.91 10.97
N THR A 178 -11.22 2.75 11.70
CA THR A 178 -11.24 4.20 11.47
C THR A 178 -10.07 4.55 10.55
N VAL A 179 -10.39 4.98 9.34
CA VAL A 179 -9.39 5.44 8.37
C VAL A 179 -9.10 6.91 8.68
N ARG A 180 -7.91 7.21 9.24
CA ARG A 180 -7.40 8.59 9.25
C ARG A 180 -6.51 8.78 8.02
N LEU A 181 -6.93 9.69 7.16
CA LEU A 181 -6.21 10.06 5.96
C LEU A 181 -5.15 11.08 6.35
N PHE A 182 -3.88 10.72 6.22
CA PHE A 182 -2.77 11.65 6.38
C PHE A 182 -2.38 12.19 5.01
N GLY A 183 -2.30 13.51 4.87
CA GLY A 183 -1.81 14.14 3.64
C GLY A 183 -2.87 14.53 2.61
N LYS A 184 -4.15 14.68 2.98
CA LYS A 184 -5.12 15.38 2.11
C LYS A 184 -4.64 16.82 1.93
N ALA A 185 -4.00 17.11 0.80
CA ALA A 185 -3.77 18.49 0.41
C ALA A 185 -5.14 19.10 0.17
N ILE A 186 -5.57 19.98 1.09
CA ILE A 186 -6.74 20.82 0.87
C ILE A 186 -6.31 21.82 -0.20
N GLY A 187 -6.81 21.67 -1.42
CA GLY A 187 -6.71 22.70 -2.44
C GLY A 187 -7.86 23.67 -2.22
N ASP A 188 -7.53 24.95 -2.01
CA ASP A 188 -8.46 26.07 -2.17
C ASP A 188 -8.77 26.30 -3.66
#